data_AF-A0A699Z4N5-F1
#
_entry.id   AF-A0A699Z4N5-F1
#
_cell.length_a   1.000
_cell.length_b   1.000
_cell.length_c   1.000
_cell.angle_alpha   90.00
_cell.angle_beta   90.00
_cell.angle_gamma   90.00
#
_symmetry.space_group_name_H-M   'P 1'
#
loop_
_entity.id
_entity.type
_entity.pdbx_description
1 polymer ?
#
loop_
_entity_poly.entity_id
_entity_poly.type
_entity_poly.pdbx_seq_one_letter_code
_entity_poly.pdbx_strand_id
1 'polypeptide(L)'
;VFVFLLAGYETTATTLTFALYCLATNPEVQCKLQAEVDAQAHLLAQHTAVKAHVQLTPHSPTGAKGAAAGPTATSKAAAAAMRVFPPVAQLRRVMHEPQQLAGHKSCPGARFALQEARLAIVRLCSAFNFALAPVQEFPVKVRTGFTIAPAHGMWLKAQPRAQ
;
A
#
# COMPACT_ATOMS: atom_id res chain seq x y z
N VAL A 1 -16.61 -17.07 0.84
CA VAL A 1 -15.98 -16.12 1.81
C VAL A 1 -14.51 -16.43 2.05
N PHE A 2 -14.14 -17.68 2.39
CA PHE A 2 -12.74 -18.07 2.68
C PHE A 2 -11.72 -17.64 1.60
N VAL A 3 -12.03 -17.85 0.32
CA VAL A 3 -11.15 -17.46 -0.81
C VAL A 3 -10.87 -15.95 -0.84
N PHE A 4 -11.87 -15.11 -0.54
CA PHE A 4 -11.71 -13.65 -0.54
C PHE A 4 -10.82 -13.18 0.61
N LEU A 5 -10.95 -13.79 1.79
CA LEU A 5 -10.13 -13.46 2.96
C LEU A 5 -8.67 -13.85 2.73
N LEU A 6 -8.43 -15.07 2.20
CA LEU A 6 -7.09 -15.55 1.91
C LEU A 6 -6.42 -14.69 0.83
N ALA A 7 -7.12 -14.40 -0.27
CA ALA A 7 -6.59 -13.61 -1.38
C ALA A 7 -6.25 -12.16 -0.97
N GLY A 8 -7.06 -11.55 -0.09
CA GLY A 8 -6.80 -10.19 0.42
C GLY A 8 -5.67 -10.15 1.43
N TYR A 9 -5.66 -11.08 2.40
CA TYR A 9 -4.69 -11.09 3.48
C TYR A 9 -3.25 -11.25 2.99
N GLU A 10 -2.99 -12.28 2.18
CA GLU A 10 -1.63 -12.63 1.76
C GLU A 10 -1.02 -11.55 0.85
N THR A 11 -1.80 -11.02 -0.10
CA THR A 11 -1.32 -10.01 -1.06
C THR A 11 -1.12 -8.64 -0.42
N THR A 12 -2.05 -8.19 0.44
CA THR A 12 -1.92 -6.87 1.09
C THR A 12 -0.80 -6.89 2.14
N ALA A 13 -0.68 -7.95 2.95
CA ALA A 13 0.39 -8.05 3.95
C ALA A 13 1.78 -8.03 3.30
N THR A 14 1.94 -8.75 2.19
CA THR A 14 3.17 -8.76 1.41
C THR A 14 3.48 -7.38 0.80
N THR A 15 2.48 -6.70 0.26
CA THR A 15 2.63 -5.35 -0.30
C THR A 15 3.10 -4.37 0.77
N LEU A 16 2.48 -4.39 1.95
CA LEU A 16 2.87 -3.54 3.08
C LEU A 16 4.29 -3.85 3.56
N THR A 17 4.65 -5.13 3.63
CA THR A 17 6.01 -5.57 4.01
C THR A 17 7.06 -4.95 3.09
N PHE A 18 6.91 -5.09 1.77
CA PHE A 18 7.85 -4.50 0.81
C PHE A 18 7.77 -2.96 0.76
N ALA A 19 6.60 -2.36 0.98
CA ALA A 19 6.47 -0.91 1.07
C ALA A 19 7.26 -0.34 2.27
N LEU A 20 7.15 -0.97 3.44
CA LEU A 20 7.90 -0.57 4.64
C LEU A 20 9.39 -0.79 4.46
N TYR A 21 9.81 -1.87 3.79
CA TYR A 21 11.21 -2.08 3.42
C TYR A 21 11.74 -0.96 2.53
N CYS A 22 11.02 -0.62 1.46
CA CYS A 22 11.39 0.47 0.57
C CYS A 22 11.47 1.81 1.30
N LEU A 23 10.62 2.05 2.31
CA LEU A 23 10.70 3.26 3.14
C LEU A 23 11.90 3.21 4.08
N ALA A 24 12.22 2.06 4.67
CA ALA A 24 13.35 1.89 5.57
C ALA A 24 14.71 1.99 4.84
N THR A 25 14.79 1.58 3.58
CA THR A 25 15.99 1.73 2.75
C THR A 25 16.16 3.15 2.17
N ASN A 26 15.09 3.94 2.13
CA ASN A 26 15.07 5.28 1.52
C ASN A 26 14.59 6.34 2.54
N PRO A 27 15.44 6.76 3.49
CA PRO A 27 15.04 7.69 4.54
C PRO A 27 14.59 9.06 4.02
N GLU A 28 15.12 9.53 2.88
CA GLU A 28 14.68 10.77 2.23
C GLU A 28 13.19 10.70 1.83
N VAL A 29 12.77 9.57 1.26
CA VAL A 29 11.38 9.35 0.83
C VAL A 29 10.47 9.23 2.04
N GLN A 30 10.92 8.54 3.09
CA GLN A 30 10.21 8.44 4.35
C GLN A 30 9.99 9.82 5.00
N CYS A 31 11.02 10.68 5.03
CA CYS A 31 10.93 12.04 5.57
C CYS A 31 9.94 12.90 4.77
N LYS A 32 10.00 12.87 3.43
CA LYS A 32 9.03 13.59 2.58
C LYS A 32 7.61 13.11 2.81
N LEU A 33 7.41 11.80 2.91
CA LEU A 33 6.11 11.20 3.18
C LEU A 33 5.57 11.62 4.56
N GLN A 34 6.42 11.63 5.57
CA GLN A 34 6.06 12.07 6.92
C GLN A 34 5.70 13.55 6.95
N ALA A 35 6.47 14.41 6.30
CA ALA A 35 6.16 15.84 6.18
C ALA A 35 4.80 16.07 5.49
N GLU A 36 4.48 15.32 4.44
CA GLU A 36 3.15 15.37 3.81
C GLU A 36 2.03 14.91 4.77
N VAL A 37 2.27 13.85 5.55
CA VAL A 37 1.30 13.34 6.53
C VAL A 37 1.09 14.33 7.68
N ASP A 38 2.16 14.92 8.20
CA ASP A 38 2.12 15.91 9.28
C ASP A 38 1.41 17.19 8.79
N ALA A 39 1.67 17.61 7.55
CA ALA A 39 0.94 18.70 6.91
C ALA A 39 -0.56 18.39 6.75
N GLN A 40 -0.97 17.12 6.66
CA GLN A 40 -2.36 16.69 6.58
C GLN A 40 -2.96 16.29 7.95
N ALA A 41 -2.16 16.25 9.01
CA ALA A 41 -2.59 15.81 10.33
C ALA A 41 -3.68 16.71 10.93
N HIS A 42 -3.68 18.00 10.58
CA HIS A 42 -4.73 18.94 10.98
C HIS A 42 -6.12 18.56 10.42
N LEU A 43 -6.17 17.88 9.26
CA LEU A 43 -7.41 17.34 8.69
C LEU A 43 -7.85 16.06 9.40
N LEU A 44 -6.90 15.19 9.76
CA LEU A 44 -7.19 13.98 10.52
C LEU A 44 -7.77 14.30 11.90
N ALA A 45 -7.30 15.37 12.55
CA ALA A 45 -7.84 15.87 13.81
C ALA A 45 -9.34 16.21 13.73
N GLN A 46 -9.79 16.78 12.59
CA GLN A 46 -11.19 17.11 12.33
C GLN A 46 -12.06 15.85 12.11
N HIS A 47 -11.47 14.76 11.61
CA HIS A 47 -12.18 13.50 11.34
C HIS A 47 -12.13 12.47 12.50
N THR A 48 -11.25 12.63 13.49
CA THR A 48 -11.28 11.83 14.73
C THR A 48 -12.53 12.04 15.59
N ALA A 49 -13.26 13.14 15.38
CA ALA A 49 -14.55 13.41 16.02
C ALA A 49 -15.76 12.74 15.33
N VAL A 50 -15.57 12.01 14.21
CA VAL A 50 -16.65 11.28 13.53
C VAL A 50 -16.54 9.79 13.85
N LYS A 51 -16.90 9.45 15.08
CA LYS A 51 -17.54 8.16 15.37
C LYS A 51 -19.01 8.33 14.90
N ALA A 52 -19.49 7.42 14.07
CA ALA A 52 -20.90 7.32 13.62
C ALA A 52 -21.36 8.15 12.40
N HIS A 53 -20.75 7.94 11.23
CA HIS A 53 -21.49 7.62 9.99
C HIS A 53 -20.49 7.27 8.90
N VAL A 54 -20.26 5.96 8.69
CA VAL A 54 -19.80 5.50 7.38
C VAL A 54 -21.02 5.55 6.46
N GLN A 55 -21.29 6.73 5.94
CA GLN A 55 -22.20 6.89 4.81
C GLN A 55 -21.40 6.55 3.56
N LEU A 56 -21.53 5.29 3.12
CA LEU A 56 -21.19 4.88 1.76
C LEU A 56 -22.23 5.50 0.83
N THR A 57 -22.04 6.76 0.43
CA THR A 57 -22.81 7.33 -0.69
C THR A 57 -22.05 7.12 -2.00
N PRO A 58 -22.75 6.76 -3.10
CA PRO A 58 -22.12 6.49 -4.38
C PRO A 58 -21.75 7.82 -5.02
N HIS A 59 -20.47 8.06 -5.26
CA HIS A 59 -20.04 9.19 -6.07
C HIS A 59 -19.27 8.71 -7.30
N SER A 60 -19.93 8.84 -8.43
CA SER A 60 -19.35 9.11 -9.74
C SER A 60 -20.46 9.73 -10.60
N PRO A 61 -20.20 10.63 -11.57
CA PRO A 61 -19.01 11.43 -11.88
C PRO A 61 -19.38 12.94 -11.97
N THR A 62 -18.49 13.76 -12.54
CA THR A 62 -18.70 15.13 -13.05
C THR A 62 -18.83 16.28 -12.05
N GLY A 63 -17.82 17.16 -12.07
CA GLY A 63 -18.04 18.61 -11.92
C GLY A 63 -17.81 19.23 -10.54
N ALA A 64 -16.71 18.95 -9.85
CA ALA A 64 -16.25 19.81 -8.77
C ALA A 64 -14.71 19.91 -8.77
N LYS A 65 -14.20 21.06 -9.23
CA LYS A 65 -12.82 21.49 -9.03
C LYS A 65 -12.63 21.81 -7.54
N GLY A 66 -12.35 20.79 -6.74
CA GLY A 66 -11.98 20.90 -5.33
C GLY A 66 -10.83 19.93 -5.04
N ALA A 67 -9.63 20.48 -4.82
CA ALA A 67 -8.43 19.76 -4.39
C ALA A 67 -8.05 18.52 -5.23
N ALA A 68 -7.81 18.71 -6.52
CA ALA A 68 -6.98 17.82 -7.32
C ALA A 68 -5.52 17.91 -6.85
N ALA A 69 -5.20 17.32 -5.69
CA ALA A 69 -3.83 16.98 -5.37
C ALA A 69 -3.47 15.77 -6.22
N GLY A 70 -2.40 15.87 -7.02
CA GLY A 70 -1.82 14.74 -7.76
C GLY A 70 -1.47 13.57 -6.83
N PRO A 71 -0.89 12.48 -7.35
CA PRO A 71 -0.59 11.29 -6.55
C PRO A 71 0.20 11.68 -5.29
N THR A 72 -0.47 11.67 -4.13
CA THR A 72 0.12 11.95 -2.82
C THR A 72 1.28 10.97 -2.62
N ALA A 73 2.36 11.33 -1.92
CA ALA A 73 3.50 10.43 -1.74
C ALA A 73 3.09 9.06 -1.19
N THR A 74 1.99 9.00 -0.44
CA THR A 74 1.35 7.77 0.05
C THR A 74 0.90 6.81 -1.06
N SER A 75 0.24 7.30 -2.12
CA SER A 75 -0.16 6.46 -3.25
C SER A 75 1.02 6.08 -4.13
N LYS A 76 2.03 6.96 -4.21
CA LYS A 76 3.30 6.66 -4.90
C LYS A 76 4.10 5.58 -4.18
N ALA A 77 4.14 5.58 -2.84
CA ALA A 77 4.87 4.58 -2.07
C ALA A 77 4.29 3.16 -2.26
N ALA A 78 2.97 3.02 -2.17
CA ALA A 78 2.29 1.75 -2.41
C ALA A 78 2.46 1.29 -3.88
N ALA A 79 2.31 2.20 -4.84
CA ALA A 79 2.50 1.89 -6.25
C ALA A 79 3.95 1.54 -6.60
N ALA A 80 4.93 2.23 -6.00
CA ALA A 80 6.36 1.95 -6.18
C ALA A 80 6.73 0.58 -5.60
N ALA A 81 6.21 0.24 -4.41
CA ALA A 81 6.40 -1.08 -3.83
C ALA A 81 5.85 -2.18 -4.74
N MET A 82 4.62 -2.02 -5.27
CA MET A 82 4.04 -2.98 -6.22
C MET A 82 4.75 -3.02 -7.57
N ARG A 83 5.47 -1.96 -7.96
CA ARG A 83 6.26 -1.91 -9.20
C ARG A 83 7.57 -2.67 -9.07
N VAL A 84 8.24 -2.57 -7.92
CA VAL A 84 9.53 -3.24 -7.65
C VAL A 84 9.30 -4.69 -7.19
N PHE A 85 8.29 -4.89 -6.34
CA PHE A 85 7.93 -6.17 -5.74
C PHE A 85 6.43 -6.45 -5.97
N PRO A 86 6.01 -6.85 -7.19
CA PRO A 86 4.63 -7.21 -7.45
C PRO A 86 4.28 -8.52 -6.73
N PRO A 87 3.34 -8.52 -5.76
CA PRO A 87 2.98 -9.73 -5.00
C PRO A 87 2.60 -10.88 -5.93
N VAL A 88 1.83 -10.58 -6.97
CA VAL A 88 1.48 -11.52 -8.05
C VAL A 88 2.31 -11.17 -9.28
N ALA A 89 3.47 -11.85 -9.41
CA ALA A 89 4.43 -11.58 -10.49
C ALA A 89 4.00 -12.15 -11.86
N GLN A 90 3.02 -13.06 -11.88
CA GLN A 90 2.57 -13.72 -13.11
C GLN A 90 1.04 -13.75 -13.18
N LEU A 91 0.49 -13.27 -14.29
CA LEU A 91 -0.92 -13.43 -14.62
C LEU A 91 -1.04 -14.39 -15.80
N ARG A 92 -1.63 -15.56 -15.56
CA ARG A 92 -1.90 -16.52 -16.64
C ARG A 92 -3.31 -16.33 -17.15
N ARG A 93 -3.44 -16.20 -18.47
CA ARG A 93 -4.73 -16.26 -19.18
C ARG A 93 -4.67 -17.44 -20.14
N VAL A 94 -5.75 -18.21 -20.22
CA VAL A 94 -5.92 -19.26 -21.22
C VAL A 94 -6.98 -18.76 -22.20
N MET A 95 -6.63 -18.76 -23.48
CA MET A 95 -7.51 -18.30 -24.54
C MET A 95 -8.39 -19.46 -25.00
N HIS A 96 -9.69 -19.39 -24.74
CA HIS A 96 -10.66 -20.35 -25.26
C HIS A 96 -11.32 -19.86 -26.56
N GLU A 97 -11.47 -18.54 -26.73
CA GLU A 97 -12.09 -17.88 -27.88
C GLU A 97 -11.34 -16.58 -28.21
N PRO A 98 -11.39 -16.05 -29.45
CA PRO A 98 -10.81 -14.75 -29.79
C PRO A 98 -11.47 -13.61 -29.00
N GLN A 99 -10.66 -12.85 -28.28
CA GLN A 99 -11.08 -11.71 -27.46
C GLN A 99 -10.07 -10.59 -27.63
N GLN A 100 -10.58 -9.36 -27.55
CA GLN A 100 -9.75 -8.17 -27.52
C GLN A 100 -8.99 -8.11 -26.18
N LEU A 101 -7.65 -8.11 -26.24
CA LEU A 101 -6.76 -8.20 -25.08
C LEU A 101 -6.95 -7.04 -24.06
N ALA A 102 -7.39 -5.89 -24.55
CA ALA A 102 -7.66 -4.69 -23.76
C ALA A 102 -9.11 -4.65 -23.27
N GLY A 103 -9.45 -5.54 -22.35
CA GLY A 103 -10.76 -5.58 -21.72
C GLY A 103 -10.89 -6.77 -20.78
N HIS A 104 -11.25 -6.51 -19.53
CA HIS A 104 -11.66 -7.52 -18.54
C HIS A 104 -10.59 -8.46 -17.95
N LYS A 105 -10.13 -8.09 -16.75
CA LYS A 105 -10.18 -8.83 -15.46
C LYS A 105 -9.14 -8.16 -14.56
N SER A 106 -9.43 -6.95 -14.11
CA SER A 106 -8.66 -6.31 -13.06
C SER A 106 -8.93 -7.02 -11.73
N CYS A 107 -7.97 -7.00 -10.83
CA CYS A 107 -8.18 -7.55 -9.49
C CYS A 107 -9.41 -6.88 -8.87
N PRO A 108 -10.48 -7.63 -8.50
CA PRO A 108 -11.69 -7.04 -7.94
C PRO A 108 -11.41 -6.32 -6.62
N GLY A 109 -10.38 -6.77 -5.88
CA GLY A 109 -9.91 -6.15 -4.65
C GLY A 109 -8.94 -4.99 -4.82
N ALA A 110 -8.53 -4.62 -6.04
CA ALA A 110 -7.44 -3.65 -6.26
C ALA A 110 -7.71 -2.28 -5.59
N ARG A 111 -8.96 -1.82 -5.66
CA ARG A 111 -9.36 -0.53 -5.06
C ARG A 111 -9.33 -0.60 -3.54
N PHE A 112 -9.81 -1.71 -2.97
CA PHE A 112 -9.81 -1.92 -1.53
C PHE A 112 -8.38 -2.05 -1.01
N ALA A 113 -7.56 -2.90 -1.63
CA ALA A 113 -6.16 -3.11 -1.25
C ALA A 113 -5.35 -1.81 -1.30
N LEU A 114 -5.57 -0.95 -2.32
CA LEU A 114 -4.87 0.33 -2.40
C LEU A 114 -5.27 1.29 -1.28
N GLN A 115 -6.56 1.33 -0.90
CA GLN A 115 -7.01 2.16 0.22
C GLN A 115 -6.51 1.64 1.56
N GLU A 116 -6.56 0.32 1.75
CA GLU A 116 -6.00 -0.36 2.93
C GLU A 116 -4.51 -0.05 3.08
N ALA A 117 -3.73 -0.25 2.00
CA ALA A 117 -2.30 0.03 2.00
C ALA A 117 -2.01 1.51 2.29
N ARG A 118 -2.78 2.43 1.70
CA ARG A 118 -2.60 3.87 1.92
C ARG A 118 -2.84 4.25 3.38
N LEU A 119 -3.96 3.81 3.97
CA LEU A 119 -4.30 4.12 5.36
C LEU A 119 -3.30 3.49 6.34
N ALA A 120 -2.89 2.24 6.09
CA ALA A 120 -1.88 1.57 6.89
C ALA A 120 -0.54 2.32 6.84
N ILE A 121 -0.06 2.70 5.66
CA ILE A 121 1.20 3.44 5.50
C ILE A 121 1.13 4.81 6.19
N VAL A 122 0.04 5.57 6.02
CA VAL A 122 -0.17 6.85 6.70
C VAL A 122 -0.14 6.67 8.22
N ARG A 123 -0.89 5.70 8.73
CA ARG A 123 -0.98 5.47 10.17
C ARG A 123 0.36 5.03 10.76
N LEU A 124 1.10 4.19 10.05
CA LEU A 124 2.41 3.72 10.47
C LEU A 124 3.46 4.84 10.42
N CYS A 125 3.51 5.63 9.35
CA CYS A 125 4.50 6.71 9.19
C CYS A 125 4.23 7.92 10.10
N SER A 126 2.96 8.16 10.48
CA SER A 126 2.63 9.19 11.49
C SER A 126 3.14 8.83 12.88
N ALA A 127 3.26 7.54 13.20
CA ALA A 127 3.62 7.07 14.54
C ALA A 127 5.07 6.58 14.65
N PHE A 128 5.69 6.09 13.57
CA PHE A 128 6.98 5.42 13.61
C PHE A 128 7.95 5.86 12.51
N ASN A 129 9.23 5.83 12.85
CA ASN A 129 10.36 5.84 11.91
C ASN A 129 10.83 4.40 11.69
N PHE A 130 11.03 4.01 10.43
CA PHE A 130 11.48 2.67 10.07
C PHE A 130 12.94 2.70 9.61
N ALA A 131 13.74 1.80 10.16
CA ALA A 131 15.11 1.53 9.74
C ALA A 131 15.32 0.01 9.55
N LEU A 132 16.29 -0.38 8.73
CA LEU A 132 16.66 -1.79 8.60
C LEU A 132 17.26 -2.33 9.91
N ALA A 133 16.86 -3.54 10.31
CA ALA A 133 17.54 -4.23 11.40
C ALA A 133 18.96 -4.66 10.96
N PRO A 134 19.94 -4.73 11.86
CA PRO A 134 21.32 -5.12 11.51
C PRO A 134 21.42 -6.58 11.01
N VAL A 135 20.43 -7.42 11.33
CA VAL A 135 20.34 -8.82 10.90
C VAL A 135 19.77 -8.94 9.48
N GLN A 136 19.23 -7.86 8.90
CA GLN A 136 18.57 -7.93 7.61
C GLN A 136 19.57 -8.07 6.46
N GLU A 137 19.46 -9.16 5.70
CA GLU A 137 20.23 -9.33 4.46
C GLU A 137 19.82 -8.28 3.42
N PHE A 138 20.81 -7.60 2.81
CA PHE A 138 20.63 -6.65 1.71
C PHE A 138 21.49 -7.09 0.50
N PRO A 139 20.91 -7.27 -0.70
CA PRO A 139 19.49 -7.11 -1.07
C PRO A 139 18.61 -8.27 -0.57
N VAL A 140 17.32 -8.00 -0.32
CA VAL A 140 16.34 -9.01 0.12
C VAL A 140 16.16 -10.08 -0.94
N LYS A 141 16.42 -11.34 -0.56
CA LYS A 141 16.10 -12.51 -1.39
C LYS A 141 14.60 -12.78 -1.33
N VAL A 142 13.98 -12.90 -2.50
CA VAL A 142 12.57 -13.24 -2.64
C VAL A 142 12.41 -14.72 -2.95
N ARG A 143 11.41 -15.35 -2.34
CA ARG A 143 10.90 -16.67 -2.73
C ARG A 143 9.65 -16.48 -3.58
N THR A 144 9.52 -17.29 -4.63
CA THR A 144 8.39 -17.25 -5.54
C THR A 144 7.50 -18.46 -5.29
N GLY A 145 6.25 -18.21 -4.88
CA GLY A 145 5.19 -19.21 -4.76
C GLY A 145 3.93 -18.75 -5.49
N PHE A 146 2.77 -18.86 -4.83
CA PHE A 146 1.54 -18.22 -5.31
C PHE A 146 1.68 -16.69 -5.34
N THR A 147 2.35 -16.12 -4.34
CA THR A 147 2.89 -14.76 -4.35
C THR A 147 4.40 -14.76 -4.13
N ILE A 148 5.04 -13.62 -4.36
CA ILE A 148 6.42 -13.38 -3.91
C ILE A 148 6.43 -13.04 -2.41
N ALA A 149 7.42 -13.53 -1.68
CA ALA A 149 7.60 -13.21 -0.27
C ALA A 149 9.10 -13.15 0.07
N PRO A 150 9.53 -12.51 1.17
CA PRO A 150 10.91 -12.61 1.63
C PRO A 150 11.27 -14.05 2.01
N ALA A 151 12.46 -14.51 1.61
CA ALA A 151 12.89 -15.89 1.81
C ALA A 151 13.15 -16.26 3.29
N HIS A 152 13.67 -15.31 4.07
CA HIS A 152 14.11 -15.52 5.47
C HIS A 152 13.39 -14.57 6.45
N GLY A 153 12.18 -14.13 6.08
CA GLY A 153 11.50 -13.05 6.79
C GLY A 153 12.13 -11.68 6.52
N MET A 154 11.54 -10.65 7.15
CA MET A 154 11.99 -9.27 6.99
C MET A 154 11.93 -8.55 8.33
N TRP A 155 13.07 -8.02 8.76
CA TRP A 155 13.25 -7.43 10.07
C TRP A 155 13.52 -5.93 9.94
N LEU A 156 12.61 -5.13 10.50
CA LEU A 156 12.70 -3.68 10.53
C LEU A 156 12.69 -3.21 11.98
N LYS A 157 13.47 -2.16 12.27
CA LYS A 157 13.43 -1.43 13.53
C LYS A 157 12.41 -0.30 13.39
N ALA A 158 11.34 -0.36 14.18
CA ALA A 158 10.37 0.72 14.30
C ALA A 158 10.68 1.55 15.56
N GLN A 159 10.99 2.82 15.39
CA GLN A 159 11.19 3.77 16.49
C GLN A 159 10.00 4.70 16.58
N PRO A 160 9.35 4.86 17.76
CA PRO A 160 8.27 5.84 17.93
C PRO A 160 8.74 7.25 17.55
N ARG A 161 7.90 7.99 16.84
CA ARG A 161 8.12 9.41 16.58
C ARG A 161 7.67 10.20 17.80
N ALA A 162 8.52 11.09 18.29
CA ALA A 162 8.07 12.18 19.15
C ALA A 162 7.25 13.13 18.28
N GLN A 163 5.94 13.19 18.52
CA GLN A 163 5.03 14.14 17.87
C GLN A 163 5.05 15.47 18.62
#